data_AF-A0A1L3HE77-F1
#
_entry.id   AF-A0A1L3HE77-F1
#
_cell.length_a   1.000
_cell.length_b   1.000
_cell.length_c   1.000
_cell.angle_alpha   90.00
_cell.angle_beta   90.00
_cell.angle_gamma   90.00
#
_symmetry.space_group_name_H-M   'P 1'
#
loop_
_entity.id
_entity.type
_entity.pdbx_description
1 polymer ?
#
loop_
_entity_poly.entity_id
_entity_poly.type
_entity_poly.pdbx_seq_one_letter_code
_entity_poly.pdbx_strand_id
1 'polypeptide(L)' 'QSEFYHEPPEVDDDGRRSEIVEFSYPNGLREEPQVVAFNGSESALTRDHPLKAHVGDDVRIFFGNAGPNLTSSFHVKP' A
#
# COMPACT_ATOMS: atom_id res chain seq x y z
N GLN A 1 -0.78 7.42 -1.36
CA GLN A 1 -0.49 6.48 -0.26
C GLN A 1 -1.80 6.02 0.35
N SER A 2 -1.89 4.74 0.69
CA SER A 2 -2.99 4.14 1.45
C SER A 2 -2.43 3.13 2.44
N GLU A 3 -3.05 3.02 3.61
CA GLU A 3 -2.76 2.00 4.60
C GLU A 3 -3.83 0.91 4.60
N PHE A 4 -3.41 -0.33 4.85
CA PHE A 4 -4.30 -1.48 4.97
C PHE A 4 -4.10 -2.16 6.32
N TYR A 5 -5.22 -2.41 6.99
CA TYR A 5 -5.28 -2.98 8.33
C TYR A 5 -6.03 -4.30 8.26
N HIS A 6 -5.37 -5.40 8.59
CA HIS A 6 -5.99 -6.71 8.49
C HIS A 6 -5.54 -7.66 9.60
N GLU A 7 -6.40 -8.62 9.91
CA GLU A 7 -6.05 -9.74 10.79
C GLU A 7 -5.12 -10.73 10.06
N PRO A 8 -4.34 -11.55 10.78
CA PRO A 8 -3.54 -12.60 10.14
C PRO A 8 -4.42 -13.50 9.28
N PRO A 9 -3.96 -13.91 8.08
CA PRO A 9 -4.73 -14.80 7.23
C PRO A 9 -4.98 -16.14 7.92
N GLU A 10 -6.20 -16.65 7.81
CA GLU A 10 -6.54 -17.99 8.22
C GLU A 10 -5.78 -19.02 7.38
N VAL A 11 -5.69 -20.25 7.90
CA VAL A 11 -5.11 -21.37 7.16
C VAL A 11 -6.27 -22.23 6.64
N ASP A 12 -6.37 -22.34 5.33
CA ASP A 12 -7.39 -23.14 4.64
C ASP A 12 -7.15 -24.64 4.88
N ASP A 13 -8.15 -25.47 4.55
CA ASP A 13 -8.11 -26.92 4.74
C ASP A 13 -6.94 -27.61 4.00
N ASP A 14 -6.40 -26.98 2.96
CA ASP A 14 -5.24 -27.46 2.19
C ASP A 14 -3.89 -27.03 2.80
N GLY A 15 -3.91 -26.36 3.95
CA GLY A 15 -2.74 -25.88 4.68
C GLY A 15 -2.15 -24.58 4.13
N ARG A 16 -2.78 -23.94 3.14
CA ARG A 16 -2.35 -22.64 2.61
C ARG A 16 -2.95 -21.51 3.42
N ARG A 17 -2.29 -20.35 3.39
CA ARG A 17 -2.87 -19.12 3.96
C ARG A 17 -3.91 -18.58 3.00
N SER A 18 -5.06 -18.18 3.53
CA SER A 18 -6.11 -17.55 2.76
C SER A 18 -5.60 -16.25 2.12
N GLU A 19 -6.01 -16.02 0.87
CA GLU A 19 -5.72 -14.78 0.15
C GLU A 19 -6.63 -13.62 0.60
N ILE A 20 -7.74 -13.95 1.28
CA ILE A 20 -8.69 -12.98 1.79
C ILE A 20 -8.48 -12.85 3.30
N VAL A 21 -8.41 -11.61 3.76
CA VAL A 21 -8.21 -11.27 5.17
C VAL A 21 -9.33 -10.37 5.66
N GLU A 22 -9.69 -10.50 6.93
CA GLU A 22 -10.63 -9.60 7.58
C GLU A 22 -9.96 -8.29 7.99
N PHE A 23 -10.74 -7.21 8.04
CA PHE A 23 -10.26 -5.92 8.51
C PHE A 23 -9.99 -5.95 10.03
N SER A 24 -8.84 -5.41 10.45
CA SER A 24 -8.49 -5.31 11.86
C SER A 24 -8.82 -3.95 12.48
N TYR A 25 -9.95 -3.88 13.18
CA TYR A 25 -10.30 -2.68 13.98
C TYR A 25 -9.25 -2.33 15.04
N PRO A 26 -8.70 -3.28 15.83
CA PRO A 26 -7.71 -2.96 16.85
C PRO A 26 -6.42 -2.37 16.28
N ASN A 27 -5.95 -2.85 15.13
CA ASN A 27 -4.77 -2.29 14.45
C ASN A 27 -5.09 -0.91 13.87
N GLY A 28 -6.27 -0.73 13.27
CA GLY A 28 -6.73 0.57 12.76
C GLY A 28 -6.77 1.65 13.83
N LEU A 29 -7.26 1.33 15.03
CA LEU A 29 -7.32 2.26 16.16
C LEU A 29 -5.95 2.58 16.77
N ARG A 30 -4.97 1.68 16.62
CA ARG A 30 -3.59 1.89 17.09
C ARG A 30 -2.67 2.46 16.01
N GLU A 31 -3.18 2.69 14.81
CA GLU A 31 -2.42 3.21 13.67
C GLU A 31 -1.24 2.29 13.29
N GLU A 32 -1.42 0.98 13.44
CA GLU A 32 -0.41 -0.04 13.11
C GLU A 32 -0.82 -0.85 11.85
N PRO A 33 -0.59 -0.31 10.63
CA PRO A 33 -0.96 -1.01 9.41
C PRO A 33 0.01 -2.14 9.08
N GLN A 34 -0.53 -3.20 8.48
CA GLN A 34 0.27 -4.30 7.93
C GLN A 34 0.90 -3.92 6.59
N VAL A 35 0.22 -3.08 5.81
CA VAL A 35 0.69 -2.64 4.50
C VAL A 35 0.47 -1.14 4.33
N VAL A 36 1.49 -0.47 3.81
CA VAL A 36 1.39 0.90 3.29
C VAL A 36 1.80 0.87 1.82
N ALA A 37 0.91 1.26 0.92
CA ALA A 37 1.12 1.13 -0.52
C ALA A 37 0.83 2.42 -1.29
N PHE A 38 1.42 2.51 -2.49
CA PHE A 38 0.97 3.45 -3.51
C PHE A 38 0.04 2.72 -4.49
N ASN A 39 -1.07 3.36 -4.84
CA ASN A 39 -2.04 2.85 -5.81
C ASN A 39 -2.61 1.45 -5.48
N GLY A 40 -2.73 1.12 -4.19
CA GLY A 40 -3.58 0.02 -3.70
C GLY A 40 -2.91 -1.35 -3.57
N SER A 41 -1.70 -1.55 -4.06
CA SER A 41 -0.94 -2.79 -3.88
C SER A 41 0.57 -2.54 -3.86
N GLU A 42 1.33 -3.49 -3.31
CA GLU A 42 2.79 -3.39 -3.19
C GLU A 42 3.49 -3.22 -4.56
N SER A 43 3.00 -3.92 -5.59
CA SER A 43 3.61 -3.93 -6.92
C SER A 43 3.07 -2.89 -7.90
N ALA A 44 2.08 -2.09 -7.50
CA ALA A 44 1.30 -1.24 -8.42
C ALA A 44 2.17 -0.30 -9.26
N LEU A 45 3.11 0.42 -8.64
CA LEU A 45 3.98 1.39 -9.33
C LEU A 45 5.40 0.88 -9.62
N THR A 46 5.63 -0.43 -9.46
CA THR A 46 6.95 -1.05 -9.70
C THR A 46 6.86 -2.03 -10.86
N ARG A 47 6.18 -3.16 -10.68
CA ARG A 47 6.09 -4.23 -11.67
C ARG A 47 4.90 -4.06 -12.59
N ASP A 48 3.75 -3.69 -12.04
CA ASP A 48 2.48 -3.82 -12.77
C ASP A 48 2.25 -2.59 -13.66
N HIS A 49 2.41 -1.39 -13.10
CA HIS A 49 2.26 -0.11 -13.80
C HIS A 49 3.34 0.91 -13.40
N PRO A 50 4.61 0.67 -13.78
CA PRO A 50 5.70 1.60 -13.47
C PRO A 50 5.49 2.97 -14.11
N LEU A 51 5.88 4.03 -13.39
CA LEU A 51 5.97 5.38 -13.93
C LEU A 51 7.09 5.45 -14.97
N LYS A 52 6.85 6.15 -16.08
CA LYS A 52 7.79 6.29 -17.20
C LYS A 52 7.93 7.76 -17.56
N ALA A 53 9.16 8.17 -17.84
CA ALA A 53 9.53 9.49 -18.37
C ALA A 53 10.84 9.36 -19.13
N HIS A 54 11.17 10.34 -19.96
CA HIS A 54 12.43 10.44 -20.68
C HIS A 54 13.34 11.54 -20.10
N VAL A 55 14.62 11.49 -20.48
CA VAL A 55 15.57 12.53 -20.09
C VAL A 55 15.16 13.85 -20.74
N GLY A 56 14.98 14.88 -19.92
CA GLY A 56 14.53 16.21 -20.34
C GLY A 56 13.03 16.45 -20.20
N ASP A 57 12.24 15.45 -19.79
CA ASP A 57 10.82 15.64 -19.52
C ASP A 57 10.59 16.42 -18.21
N ASP A 58 9.66 17.38 -18.25
CA ASP A 58 9.10 18.00 -17.05
C ASP A 58 8.00 17.10 -16.47
N VAL A 59 8.23 16.54 -15.28
CA VAL A 59 7.30 15.62 -14.63
C VAL A 59 6.48 16.33 -13.56
N ARG A 60 5.15 16.13 -13.59
CA ARG A 60 4.23 16.52 -12.51
C ARG A 60 3.58 15.29 -11.89
N ILE A 61 3.69 15.14 -10.58
CA ILE A 61 3.03 14.08 -9.81
C ILE A 61 1.93 14.70 -8.94
N PHE A 62 0.69 14.29 -9.16
CA PHE A 62 -0.40 14.58 -8.23
C PHE A 62 -0.41 13.51 -7.15
N PHE A 63 0.11 13.85 -5.99
CA PHE A 63 0.27 12.92 -4.88
C PHE A 63 -0.82 13.11 -3.83
N GLY A 64 -1.69 12.10 -3.70
CA GLY A 64 -2.70 12.02 -2.64
C GLY A 64 -2.30 11.06 -1.53
N ASN A 65 -2.57 11.43 -0.28
CA ASN A 65 -2.55 10.53 0.86
C ASN A 65 -3.98 10.28 1.32
N ALA A 66 -4.46 9.05 1.14
CA ALA A 66 -5.82 8.68 1.55
C ALA A 66 -5.89 8.31 3.04
N GLY A 67 -4.74 8.05 3.69
CA GLY A 67 -4.68 7.58 5.07
C GLY A 67 -5.10 6.10 5.21
N PRO A 68 -5.84 5.72 6.27
CA PRO A 68 -6.59 6.61 7.16
C PRO A 68 -5.80 7.39 8.21
N ASN A 69 -4.63 6.94 8.67
CA ASN A 69 -4.02 7.49 9.89
C ASN A 69 -2.66 8.16 9.67
N LEU A 70 -1.79 7.57 8.85
CA LEU A 70 -0.41 8.01 8.71
C LEU A 70 -0.29 9.25 7.81
N THR A 71 0.61 10.14 8.18
CA THR A 71 1.07 11.23 7.31
C THR A 71 2.27 10.77 6.49
N SER A 72 2.20 10.93 5.17
CA SER A 72 3.30 10.58 4.25
C SER A 72 4.38 11.67 4.22
N SER A 73 5.61 11.34 4.62
CA SER A 73 6.81 12.12 4.26
C SER A 73 7.29 11.72 2.87
N PHE A 74 6.57 12.16 1.84
CA PHE A 74 6.83 11.75 0.45
C PHE A 74 8.23 12.19 -0.03
N HIS A 75 8.98 11.25 -0.60
CA HIS A 75 10.31 11.48 -1.15
C HIS A 75 10.53 10.57 -2.37
N VAL A 76 11.16 11.10 -3.41
CA VAL A 76 11.60 10.35 -4.59
C VAL A 76 13.12 10.21 -4.52
N LYS A 77 13.62 8.98 -4.65
CA LYS A 77 15.06 8.72 -4.71
C LYS A 77 15.58 9.09 -6.11
N PRO A 78 16.76 9.74 -6.20
CA PRO A 78 17.41 10.01 -7.47
C PRO A 78 17.86 8.73 -8.18
#